data_AF-A0A2E3C483-F1
#
_entry.id   AF-A0A2E3C483-F1
#
_cell.length_a   1.000
_cell.length_b   1.000
_cell.length_c   1.000
_cell.angle_alpha   90.00
_cell.angle_beta   90.00
_cell.angle_gamma   90.00
#
_symmetry.space_group_name_H-M   'P 1'
#
loop_
_entity.id
_entity.type
_entity.pdbx_description
1 polymer ?
#
loop_
_entity_poly.entity_id
_entity_poly.type
_entity_poly.pdbx_seq_one_letter_code
_entity_poly.pdbx_strand_id
1 'polypeptide(L)'
;MTQKLDTLHHTAIQVADIAQAVKWYTDRFNCEVEYQDDTWAMLKFANVSLAFVKPEQHPYHFAIVTETPENFGTPEKHRDGTSSVYIKDPFGNNVEMLKLANDE
;
A
#
# COMPACT_ATOMS: atom_id res chain seq x y z
N MET A 1 -6.35 24.74 -17.77
CA MET A 1 -5.33 23.73 -17.44
C MET A 1 -6.01 22.68 -16.60
N THR A 2 -5.94 21.41 -16.98
CA THR A 2 -6.50 20.32 -16.17
C THR A 2 -5.57 20.10 -14.99
N GLN A 3 -6.09 20.15 -13.77
CA GLN A 3 -5.32 19.87 -12.56
C GLN A 3 -4.81 18.42 -12.62
N LYS A 4 -3.52 18.21 -12.31
CA LYS A 4 -2.96 16.86 -12.17
C LYS A 4 -3.63 16.19 -10.96
N LEU A 5 -4.17 14.98 -11.15
CA LEU A 5 -4.73 14.17 -10.09
C LEU A 5 -3.63 13.36 -9.40
N ASP A 6 -3.78 13.13 -8.10
CA ASP A 6 -2.90 12.25 -7.34
C ASP A 6 -3.15 10.77 -7.69
N THR A 7 -2.18 9.92 -7.34
CA THR A 7 -2.22 8.48 -7.65
C THR A 7 -2.35 7.66 -6.37
N LEU A 8 -3.32 6.75 -6.33
CA LEU A 8 -3.35 5.67 -5.33
C LEU A 8 -2.32 4.62 -5.74
N HIS A 9 -1.37 4.33 -4.86
CA HIS A 9 -0.32 3.35 -5.14
C HIS A 9 -0.76 1.93 -4.76
N HIS A 10 -1.21 1.77 -3.52
CA HIS A 10 -1.67 0.49 -3.03
C HIS A 10 -2.73 0.67 -1.94
N THR A 11 -3.50 -0.39 -1.69
CA THR A 11 -4.40 -0.49 -0.54
C THR A 11 -4.08 -1.76 0.23
N ALA A 12 -4.04 -1.67 1.54
CA ALA A 12 -3.81 -2.79 2.44
C ALA A 12 -5.10 -3.10 3.19
N ILE A 13 -5.62 -4.31 2.97
CA ILE A 13 -6.77 -4.83 3.71
C ILE A 13 -6.34 -5.91 4.68
N GLN A 14 -7.03 -5.96 5.81
CA GLN A 14 -6.78 -6.96 6.83
C GLN A 14 -7.47 -8.27 6.51
N VAL A 15 -6.74 -9.38 6.61
CA VAL A 15 -7.27 -10.74 6.41
C VAL A 15 -6.82 -11.65 7.55
N ALA A 16 -7.62 -12.67 7.86
CA ALA A 16 -7.29 -13.63 8.90
C ALA A 16 -6.18 -14.62 8.48
N ASP A 17 -6.10 -14.93 7.18
CA ASP A 17 -5.16 -15.90 6.61
C ASP A 17 -4.65 -15.38 5.26
N ILE A 18 -3.33 -15.12 5.19
CA ILE A 18 -2.66 -14.57 4.01
C ILE A 18 -2.73 -15.54 2.83
N ALA A 19 -2.41 -16.82 3.05
CA ALA A 19 -2.36 -17.81 1.98
C ALA A 19 -3.76 -18.08 1.42
N GLN A 20 -4.77 -18.14 2.27
CA GLN A 20 -6.17 -18.29 1.86
C GLN A 20 -6.64 -17.07 1.05
N ALA A 21 -6.30 -15.86 1.48
CA ALA A 21 -6.63 -14.63 0.75
C ALA A 21 -5.97 -14.61 -0.63
N VAL A 22 -4.65 -14.80 -0.71
CA VAL A 22 -3.92 -14.84 -1.99
C VAL A 22 -4.58 -15.83 -2.95
N LYS A 23 -4.79 -17.08 -2.51
CA LYS A 23 -5.43 -18.11 -3.34
C LYS A 23 -6.80 -17.67 -3.84
N TRP A 24 -7.64 -17.11 -2.98
CA TRP A 24 -9.00 -16.73 -3.35
C TRP A 24 -9.03 -15.68 -4.47
N TYR A 25 -8.14 -14.69 -4.38
CA TYR A 25 -8.03 -13.60 -5.36
C TYR A 25 -7.39 -14.06 -6.66
N THR A 26 -6.29 -14.82 -6.62
CA THR A 26 -5.62 -15.31 -7.83
C THR A 26 -6.46 -16.35 -8.58
N ASP A 27 -7.33 -17.10 -7.90
CA ASP A 27 -8.26 -18.03 -8.55
C ASP A 27 -9.41 -17.32 -9.30
N ARG A 28 -9.68 -16.04 -8.99
CA ARG A 28 -10.88 -15.32 -9.46
C ARG A 28 -10.58 -14.11 -10.35
N PHE A 29 -9.41 -13.52 -10.19
CA PHE A 29 -9.01 -12.31 -10.89
C PHE A 29 -7.67 -12.52 -11.56
N ASN A 30 -7.49 -11.85 -12.69
CA ASN A 30 -6.18 -11.78 -13.34
C ASN A 30 -5.32 -10.74 -12.61
N CYS A 31 -4.52 -11.21 -11.67
CA CYS A 31 -3.59 -10.43 -10.85
C CYS A 31 -2.33 -11.26 -10.60
N GLU A 32 -1.21 -10.59 -10.32
CA GLU A 32 0.08 -11.25 -10.11
C GLU A 32 0.49 -11.17 -8.64
N VAL A 33 1.01 -12.25 -8.08
CA VAL A 33 1.61 -12.21 -6.74
C VAL A 33 3.00 -11.59 -6.85
N GLU A 34 3.17 -10.37 -6.33
CA GLU A 34 4.48 -9.69 -6.29
C GLU A 34 5.30 -10.13 -5.07
N TYR A 35 4.61 -10.39 -3.96
CA TYR A 35 5.22 -10.83 -2.72
C TYR A 35 4.24 -11.64 -1.88
N GLN A 36 4.74 -12.63 -1.15
CA GLN A 36 3.97 -13.38 -0.15
C GLN A 36 4.89 -13.99 0.92
N ASP A 37 4.53 -13.79 2.18
CA ASP A 37 5.01 -14.56 3.33
C ASP A 37 3.86 -14.85 4.32
N ASP A 38 4.19 -15.33 5.52
CA ASP A 38 3.19 -15.65 6.55
C ASP A 38 2.58 -14.41 7.23
N THR A 39 3.11 -13.22 6.99
CA THR A 39 2.76 -11.97 7.66
C THR A 39 2.01 -11.00 6.74
N TRP A 40 2.37 -10.98 5.45
CA TRP A 40 1.68 -10.19 4.44
C TRP A 40 1.89 -10.72 3.02
N ALA A 41 1.07 -10.25 2.09
CA ALA A 41 1.24 -10.48 0.67
C ALA A 41 0.87 -9.22 -0.13
N MET A 42 1.39 -9.11 -1.34
CA MET A 42 1.08 -8.04 -2.29
C MET A 42 0.67 -8.65 -3.63
N LEU A 43 -0.50 -8.26 -4.11
CA LEU A 43 -1.01 -8.60 -5.42
C LEU A 43 -1.01 -7.37 -6.33
N LYS A 44 -0.43 -7.50 -7.53
CA LYS A 44 -0.52 -6.50 -8.57
C LYS A 44 -1.82 -6.65 -9.35
N PHE A 45 -2.63 -5.60 -9.34
CA PHE A 45 -3.68 -5.40 -10.33
C PHE A 45 -3.19 -4.43 -11.42
N ALA A 46 -3.97 -4.30 -12.49
CA ALA A 46 -3.58 -3.49 -13.64
C ALA A 46 -3.26 -2.02 -13.32
N ASN A 47 -3.84 -1.46 -12.25
CA ASN A 47 -3.78 -0.04 -11.95
C ASN A 47 -3.38 0.28 -10.49
N VAL A 48 -3.32 -0.71 -9.61
CA VAL A 48 -3.06 -0.54 -8.17
C VAL A 48 -2.57 -1.87 -7.61
N SER A 49 -1.79 -1.84 -6.54
CA SER A 49 -1.47 -3.07 -5.79
C SER A 49 -2.39 -3.25 -4.58
N LEU A 50 -2.75 -4.49 -4.29
CA LEU A 50 -3.58 -4.89 -3.14
C LEU A 50 -2.71 -5.69 -2.17
N ALA A 51 -2.49 -5.14 -1.00
CA ALA A 51 -1.80 -5.84 0.09
C ALA A 51 -2.80 -6.56 1.00
N PHE A 52 -2.43 -7.76 1.43
CA PHE A 52 -3.06 -8.47 2.53
C PHE A 52 -2.14 -8.41 3.73
N VAL A 53 -2.69 -7.98 4.87
CA VAL A 53 -1.93 -7.86 6.12
C VAL A 53 -2.68 -8.49 7.29
N LYS A 54 -1.95 -8.93 8.31
CA LYS A 54 -2.54 -9.39 9.56
C LYS A 54 -2.95 -8.22 10.47
N PRO A 55 -4.16 -8.22 11.06
CA PRO A 55 -4.62 -7.15 11.93
C PRO A 55 -3.67 -6.80 13.07
N GLU A 56 -3.00 -7.81 13.64
CA GLU A 56 -2.13 -7.67 14.79
C GLU A 56 -0.74 -7.15 14.45
N GLN A 57 -0.36 -7.17 13.16
CA GLN A 57 0.96 -6.80 12.69
C GLN A 57 0.96 -5.50 11.89
N HIS A 58 -0.10 -5.24 11.12
CA HIS A 58 -0.20 -4.03 10.31
C HIS A 58 -1.62 -3.49 10.25
N PRO A 59 -1.83 -2.17 10.44
CA PRO A 59 -3.13 -1.56 10.23
C PRO A 59 -3.51 -1.58 8.74
N TYR A 60 -4.81 -1.67 8.47
CA TYR A 60 -5.34 -1.34 7.15
C TYR A 60 -4.99 0.11 6.79
N HIS A 61 -4.65 0.37 5.54
CA HIS A 61 -4.32 1.71 5.04
C HIS A 61 -4.45 1.76 3.52
N PHE A 62 -4.39 2.96 2.96
CA PHE A 62 -4.16 3.16 1.53
C PHE A 62 -3.08 4.21 1.33
N ALA A 63 -2.28 4.03 0.28
CA ALA A 63 -1.14 4.87 -0.01
C ALA A 63 -1.41 5.82 -1.18
N ILE A 64 -1.14 7.10 -0.97
CA ILE A 64 -1.22 8.15 -1.99
C ILE A 64 0.20 8.62 -2.31
N VAL A 65 0.54 8.65 -3.60
CA VAL A 65 1.84 9.11 -4.07
C VAL A 65 1.99 10.62 -3.86
N THR A 66 3.10 11.05 -3.27
CA THR A 66 3.48 12.47 -3.11
C THR A 66 4.99 12.65 -3.26
N GLU A 67 5.39 13.77 -3.85
CA GLU A 67 6.80 14.18 -3.93
C GLU A 67 7.33 14.76 -2.62
N THR A 68 6.42 15.18 -1.75
CA THR A 68 6.70 15.96 -0.53
C THR A 68 6.04 15.35 0.71
N PRO A 69 6.37 14.09 1.07
CA PRO A 69 5.83 13.44 2.27
C PRO A 69 6.15 14.21 3.56
N GLU A 70 7.23 15.00 3.56
CA GLU A 70 7.64 15.86 4.68
C GLU A 70 6.61 16.92 5.08
N ASN A 71 5.68 17.28 4.17
CA ASN A 71 4.57 18.18 4.50
C ASN A 71 3.58 17.56 5.49
N PHE A 72 3.64 16.24 5.68
CA PHE A 72 2.73 15.48 6.54
C PHE A 72 3.40 14.97 7.82
N GLY A 73 4.73 15.02 7.91
CA GLY A 73 5.49 14.52 9.06
C GLY A 73 6.95 14.23 8.71
N THR A 74 7.65 13.44 9.52
CA THR A 74 9.02 12.98 9.20
C THR A 74 8.94 11.64 8.47
N PRO A 75 9.34 11.54 7.19
CA PRO A 75 9.23 10.30 6.43
C PRO A 75 10.19 9.21 6.96
N GLU A 76 9.66 8.01 7.14
CA GLU A 76 10.47 6.80 7.36
C GLU A 76 10.94 6.27 6.01
N LYS A 77 12.21 5.85 5.92
CA LYS A 77 12.77 5.25 4.71
C LYS A 77 12.62 3.74 4.75
N HIS A 78 12.07 3.18 3.69
CA HIS A 78 11.87 1.74 3.54
C HIS A 78 13.05 1.10 2.82
N ARG A 79 13.17 -0.22 2.97
CA ARG A 79 14.27 -1.00 2.38
C ARG A 79 14.22 -1.03 0.86
N ASP A 80 13.04 -0.86 0.27
CA ASP A 80 12.82 -0.82 -1.18
C ASP A 80 13.14 0.55 -1.81
N GLY A 81 13.66 1.49 -1.02
CA GLY A 81 14.04 2.82 -1.48
C GLY A 81 12.88 3.84 -1.44
N THR A 82 11.65 3.40 -1.18
CA THR A 82 10.54 4.31 -0.94
C THR A 82 10.67 4.99 0.42
N SER A 83 9.89 6.06 0.64
CA SER A 83 9.76 6.66 1.97
C SER A 83 8.35 7.15 2.20
N SER A 84 7.86 7.09 3.43
CA SER A 84 6.48 7.47 3.70
C SER A 84 6.24 8.05 5.08
N VAL A 85 5.11 8.76 5.21
CA VAL A 85 4.54 9.20 6.48
C VAL A 85 3.15 8.61 6.61
N TYR A 86 2.83 8.00 7.74
CA TYR A 86 1.48 7.58 8.07
C TYR A 86 0.74 8.69 8.80
N ILE A 87 -0.43 9.05 8.27
CA ILE A 87 -1.35 10.01 8.89
C ILE A 87 -2.71 9.37 9.16
N LYS A 88 -3.55 10.11 9.87
CA LYS A 88 -4.96 9.80 10.07
C LYS A 88 -5.82 10.82 9.33
N ASP A 89 -6.80 10.34 8.55
CA ASP A 89 -7.84 11.22 8.03
C ASP A 89 -8.80 11.66 9.17
N PRO A 90 -9.75 12.58 8.92
CA PRO A 90 -10.71 13.02 9.93
C PRO A 90 -11.64 11.92 10.48
N PHE A 91 -11.67 10.75 9.85
CA PHE A 91 -12.50 9.60 10.23
C PHE A 91 -11.69 8.50 10.93
N GLY A 92 -10.38 8.69 11.12
CA GLY A 92 -9.48 7.74 11.78
C GLY A 92 -8.89 6.66 10.85
N ASN A 93 -9.09 6.76 9.53
CA ASN A 93 -8.45 5.86 8.58
C ASN A 93 -6.95 6.16 8.48
N ASN A 94 -6.15 5.11 8.32
CA ASN A 94 -4.72 5.27 8.07
C ASN A 94 -4.51 5.62 6.59
N VAL A 95 -3.79 6.70 6.33
CA VAL A 95 -3.36 7.11 5.00
C VAL A 95 -1.85 7.16 4.98
N GLU A 96 -1.23 6.48 4.04
CA GLU A 96 0.20 6.55 3.82
C GLU A 96 0.51 7.58 2.74
N MET A 97 1.32 8.58 3.07
CA MET A 97 1.84 9.56 2.13
C MET A 97 3.17 9.06 1.61
N LEU A 98 3.15 8.43 0.43
CA LEU A 98 4.26 7.65 -0.10
C LEU A 98 5.04 8.43 -1.15
N LYS A 99 6.36 8.51 -0.98
CA LYS A 99 7.29 8.90 -2.03
C LYS A 99 7.95 7.66 -2.61
N LEU A 100 7.85 7.50 -3.92
CA LEU A 100 8.46 6.39 -4.63
C LEU A 100 9.98 6.45 -4.53
N ALA A 101 10.63 5.30 -4.65
CA ALA A 101 12.06 5.26 -4.90
C ALA A 101 12.34 6.08 -6.16
N ASN A 102 13.39 6.90 -6.14
CA ASN A 102 13.85 7.53 -7.38
C ASN A 102 14.31 6.39 -8.29
N ASP A 103 13.76 6.31 -9.51
CA ASP A 103 14.39 5.51 -10.56
C ASP A 103 15.83 6.03 -10.71
N GLU A 104 16.83 5.16 -10.52
CA GLU A 104 18.22 5.44 -10.94
C GLU A 104 18.31 5.48 -12.46
#